data_AF-A0A6V7KXL7-F1
#
_entry.id   AF-A0A6V7KXL7-F1
#
_cell.length_a   1.000
_cell.length_b   1.000
_cell.length_c   1.000
_cell.angle_alpha   90.00
_cell.angle_beta   90.00
_cell.angle_gamma   90.00
#
_symmetry.space_group_name_H-M   'P 1'
#
loop_
_entity.id
_entity.type
_entity.pdbx_description
1 polymer ?
#
loop_
_entity_poly.entity_id
_entity_poly.type
_entity_poly.pdbx_seq_one_letter_code
_entity_poly.pdbx_strand_id
1 'polypeptide(L)'
;CLADKRNVWVNRKYNFDDLGKALMSLFVLSSRDGWVNIMYTGLDAVGVDQQPEENYSEWRLLYFIAFILLVGFFVLNMFVGVVVENFHRCREEQEKEERVRRAAKRALQLEKKRRKMHEPPYYQNYSKPRLLIHNVVTSKYFDLAIAAVIGLNVVTMAMEFYMMPKALTYALKIFNYFFTAVFILESLMKLLALGIQLYLKDKWNQLDIGIVILSIVGIVLEELESKIIPINPTIIRVMRVLRIAR
;
A
#
# COMPACT_ATOMS: atom_id res chain seq x y z
N CYS A 1 -11.76 -49.31 -32.96
CA CYS A 1 -10.57 -48.57 -32.46
C CYS A 1 -9.24 -49.20 -32.85
N LEU A 2 -9.05 -50.53 -32.76
CA LEU A 2 -7.78 -51.21 -33.11
C LEU A 2 -7.44 -51.24 -34.63
N ALA A 3 -8.36 -50.81 -35.49
CA ALA A 3 -8.18 -50.80 -36.95
C ALA A 3 -7.35 -49.60 -37.45
N ASP A 4 -7.22 -48.53 -36.67
CA ASP A 4 -6.40 -47.36 -37.01
C ASP A 4 -5.05 -47.44 -36.30
N LYS A 5 -3.97 -47.53 -37.09
CA LYS A 5 -2.59 -47.66 -36.60
C LYS A 5 -2.08 -46.43 -35.82
N ARG A 6 -2.83 -45.33 -35.82
CA ARG A 6 -2.49 -44.11 -35.06
C ARG A 6 -2.96 -44.14 -33.60
N ASN A 7 -3.86 -45.07 -33.26
CA ASN A 7 -4.39 -45.17 -31.89
C ASN A 7 -3.40 -45.90 -30.97
N VAL A 8 -3.14 -45.31 -29.81
CA VAL A 8 -2.28 -45.88 -28.77
C VAL A 8 -3.02 -45.94 -27.44
N TRP A 9 -2.84 -47.03 -26.71
CA TRP A 9 -3.30 -47.14 -25.33
C TRP A 9 -2.38 -46.32 -24.43
N VAL A 10 -2.95 -45.33 -23.75
CA VAL A 10 -2.20 -44.43 -22.87
C VAL A 10 -2.76 -44.55 -21.46
N ASN A 11 -1.90 -44.93 -20.51
CA ASN A 11 -2.29 -44.94 -19.10
C ASN A 11 -2.38 -43.48 -18.58
N ARG A 12 -3.34 -43.24 -17.69
CA ARG A 12 -3.51 -41.93 -17.07
C ARG A 12 -2.39 -41.69 -16.07
N LYS A 13 -1.92 -40.44 -16.02
CA LYS A 13 -0.85 -40.01 -15.11
C LYS A 13 -1.21 -40.22 -13.63
N TYR A 14 -2.48 -40.00 -13.28
CA TYR A 14 -3.04 -40.23 -11.96
C TYR A 14 -4.02 -41.39 -12.06
N ASN A 15 -3.69 -42.50 -11.41
CA ASN A 15 -4.48 -43.72 -11.42
C ASN A 15 -4.41 -44.42 -10.05
N PHE A 16 -5.08 -45.57 -9.94
CA PHE A 16 -5.20 -46.35 -8.71
C PHE A 16 -4.62 -47.76 -8.87
N ASP A 17 -3.63 -47.94 -9.77
CA ASP A 17 -3.06 -49.26 -10.11
C ASP A 17 -2.22 -49.83 -8.95
N ASP A 18 -1.48 -48.96 -8.26
CA ASP A 18 -0.57 -49.30 -7.15
C ASP A 18 -0.83 -48.39 -5.96
N LEU A 19 -0.48 -48.82 -4.74
CA LEU A 19 -0.64 -48.03 -3.52
C LEU A 19 0.03 -46.64 -3.63
N GLY A 20 1.24 -46.56 -4.17
CA GLY A 20 1.95 -45.28 -4.32
C GLY A 20 1.29 -44.33 -5.32
N LYS A 21 0.81 -44.85 -6.45
CA LYS A 21 0.08 -44.06 -7.46
C LYS A 21 -1.29 -43.63 -6.93
N ALA A 22 -1.96 -44.50 -6.18
CA ALA A 22 -3.20 -44.20 -5.48
C ALA A 22 -2.99 -43.08 -4.45
N LEU A 23 -1.95 -43.14 -3.62
CA LEU A 23 -1.62 -42.07 -2.67
C LEU A 23 -1.32 -40.73 -3.36
N MET A 24 -0.60 -40.76 -4.49
CA MET A 24 -0.36 -39.56 -5.30
C MET A 24 -1.67 -38.98 -5.86
N SER A 25 -2.55 -39.83 -6.40
CA SER A 25 -3.88 -39.42 -6.85
C SER A 25 -4.69 -38.82 -5.71
N LEU A 26 -4.74 -39.46 -4.53
CA LEU A 26 -5.42 -38.95 -3.34
C LEU A 26 -4.83 -37.64 -2.82
N PHE A 27 -3.52 -37.45 -2.91
CA PHE A 27 -2.86 -36.20 -2.56
C PHE A 27 -3.30 -35.05 -3.48
N VAL A 28 -3.35 -35.29 -4.79
CA VAL A 28 -3.87 -34.33 -5.78
C VAL A 28 -5.37 -34.07 -5.58
N LEU A 29 -6.16 -35.09 -5.22
CA LEU A 29 -7.56 -34.90 -4.82
C LEU A 29 -7.67 -34.00 -3.58
N SER A 30 -6.80 -34.19 -2.59
CA SER A 30 -6.83 -33.42 -1.34
C SER A 30 -6.48 -31.94 -1.52
N SER A 31 -5.62 -31.61 -2.50
CA SER A 31 -5.26 -30.22 -2.82
C SER A 31 -6.35 -29.48 -3.60
N ARG A 32 -7.38 -30.18 -4.09
CA ARG A 32 -8.43 -29.67 -5.00
C ARG A 32 -7.88 -29.08 -6.30
N ASP A 33 -6.66 -29.44 -6.68
CA ASP A 33 -6.08 -29.05 -7.96
C ASP A 33 -6.13 -30.24 -8.92
N GLY A 34 -6.64 -30.06 -10.13
CA GLY A 34 -6.76 -31.13 -11.12
C GLY A 34 -7.70 -32.31 -10.75
N TRP A 35 -8.40 -32.26 -9.62
CA TRP A 35 -9.29 -33.34 -9.12
C TRP A 35 -10.41 -33.70 -10.10
N VAL A 36 -10.91 -32.72 -10.86
CA VAL A 36 -11.98 -32.89 -11.85
C VAL A 36 -11.59 -33.92 -12.93
N ASN A 37 -10.34 -33.88 -13.39
CA ASN A 37 -9.86 -34.82 -14.42
C ASN A 37 -9.78 -36.26 -13.89
N ILE A 38 -9.38 -36.42 -12.62
CA ILE A 38 -9.30 -37.73 -11.96
C ILE A 38 -10.71 -38.27 -11.69
N MET A 39 -11.63 -37.40 -11.28
CA MET A 39 -13.03 -37.72 -11.07
C MET A 39 -13.70 -38.20 -12.37
N TYR A 40 -13.57 -37.46 -13.48
CA TYR A 40 -14.15 -37.88 -14.77
C TYR A 40 -13.57 -39.22 -15.24
N THR A 41 -12.25 -39.39 -15.13
CA THR A 41 -11.61 -40.68 -15.42
C THR A 41 -12.19 -41.82 -14.59
N GLY A 42 -12.50 -41.57 -13.31
CA GLY A 42 -13.14 -42.54 -12.42
C GLY A 42 -14.61 -42.79 -12.74
N LEU A 43 -15.34 -41.79 -13.24
CA LEU A 43 -16.74 -41.88 -13.64
C LEU A 43 -16.92 -42.72 -14.91
N ASP A 44 -16.00 -42.52 -15.86
CA ASP A 44 -16.04 -43.13 -17.20
C ASP A 44 -15.45 -44.56 -17.23
N ALA A 45 -14.84 -45.02 -16.13
CA ALA A 45 -14.25 -46.35 -16.09
C ALA A 45 -15.33 -47.45 -16.17
N VAL A 46 -15.15 -48.45 -17.03
CA VAL A 46 -16.15 -49.52 -17.23
C VAL A 46 -15.69 -50.80 -16.54
N GLY A 47 -14.55 -51.34 -16.98
CA GLY A 47 -13.93 -52.55 -16.47
C GLY A 47 -12.44 -52.59 -16.82
N VAL A 48 -11.75 -53.65 -16.38
CA VAL A 48 -10.32 -53.85 -16.67
C VAL A 48 -10.12 -54.06 -18.17
N ASP A 49 -9.14 -53.35 -18.75
CA ASP A 49 -8.78 -53.39 -20.18
C ASP A 49 -9.92 -53.03 -21.15
N GLN A 50 -10.94 -52.30 -20.66
CA GLN A 50 -12.04 -51.80 -21.48
C GLN A 50 -11.91 -50.29 -21.71
N GLN A 51 -12.34 -49.84 -22.89
CA GLN A 51 -12.36 -48.42 -23.23
C GLN A 51 -13.36 -47.70 -22.29
N PRO A 52 -13.00 -46.55 -21.69
CA PRO A 52 -13.94 -45.76 -20.90
C PRO A 52 -15.12 -45.27 -21.73
N GLU A 53 -16.30 -45.30 -21.13
CA GLU A 53 -17.55 -44.79 -21.69
C GLU A 53 -18.02 -43.59 -20.85
N GLU A 54 -18.39 -42.49 -21.51
CA GLU A 54 -18.82 -41.28 -20.81
C GLU A 54 -20.01 -41.55 -19.89
N ASN A 55 -19.89 -41.15 -18.62
CA ASN A 55 -20.94 -41.29 -17.60
C ASN A 55 -21.41 -42.74 -17.35
N TYR A 56 -20.55 -43.74 -17.52
CA TYR A 56 -20.91 -45.15 -17.26
C TYR A 56 -21.45 -45.39 -15.84
N SER A 57 -20.82 -44.80 -14.82
CA SER A 57 -21.22 -44.99 -13.42
C SER A 57 -21.18 -43.71 -12.61
N GLU A 58 -22.28 -42.96 -12.65
CA GLU A 58 -22.43 -41.68 -11.96
C GLU A 58 -22.28 -41.81 -10.42
N TRP A 59 -22.61 -42.97 -9.84
CA TRP A 59 -22.58 -43.17 -8.39
C TRP A 59 -21.18 -43.05 -7.77
N ARG A 60 -20.12 -43.27 -8.57
CA ARG A 60 -18.72 -43.12 -8.12
C ARG A 60 -18.37 -41.67 -7.79
N LEU A 61 -19.15 -40.70 -8.25
CA LEU A 61 -19.03 -39.30 -7.86
C LEU A 61 -19.09 -39.15 -6.32
N LEU A 62 -19.93 -39.93 -5.65
CA LEU A 62 -20.07 -39.86 -4.19
C LEU A 62 -18.77 -40.17 -3.46
N TYR A 63 -17.95 -41.09 -3.98
CA TYR A 63 -16.64 -41.38 -3.40
C TYR A 63 -15.72 -40.15 -3.44
N PHE A 64 -15.61 -39.50 -4.61
CA PHE A 64 -14.75 -38.33 -4.79
C PHE A 64 -15.22 -37.15 -3.94
N ILE A 65 -16.53 -36.87 -3.93
CA ILE A 65 -17.11 -35.77 -3.14
C ILE A 65 -16.97 -36.05 -1.64
N ALA A 66 -17.29 -37.26 -1.16
CA ALA A 66 -17.15 -37.61 0.25
C ALA A 66 -15.69 -37.52 0.71
N PHE A 67 -14.73 -37.99 -0.10
CA PHE A 67 -13.31 -37.89 0.20
C PHE A 67 -12.84 -36.42 0.28
N ILE A 68 -13.22 -35.58 -0.70
CA ILE A 68 -12.84 -34.16 -0.73
C ILE A 68 -13.44 -33.40 0.46
N LEU A 69 -14.68 -33.69 0.84
CA LEU A 69 -15.33 -33.06 1.99
C LEU A 69 -14.67 -33.50 3.30
N LEU A 70 -14.44 -34.80 3.48
CA LEU A 70 -13.84 -35.35 4.70
C LEU A 70 -12.41 -34.83 4.87
N VAL A 71 -11.54 -35.04 3.89
CA VAL A 71 -10.14 -34.60 3.97
C VAL A 71 -10.03 -33.08 4.00
N GLY A 72 -10.86 -32.38 3.23
CA GLY A 72 -10.91 -30.92 3.25
C GLY A 72 -11.30 -30.36 4.62
N PHE A 73 -12.26 -30.98 5.31
CA PHE A 73 -12.65 -30.59 6.66
C PHE A 73 -11.53 -30.83 7.67
N PHE A 74 -10.92 -32.02 7.65
CA PHE A 74 -9.82 -32.36 8.57
C PHE A 74 -8.58 -31.48 8.37
N VAL A 75 -8.13 -31.30 7.12
CA VAL A 75 -6.94 -30.50 6.80
C VAL A 75 -7.15 -29.04 7.19
N LEU A 76 -8.32 -28.47 6.90
CA LEU A 76 -8.64 -27.10 7.27
C LEU A 76 -8.68 -26.93 8.79
N ASN A 77 -9.34 -27.82 9.51
CA ASN A 77 -9.44 -27.73 10.97
C ASN A 77 -8.09 -27.94 11.66
N MET A 78 -7.26 -28.86 11.17
CA MET A 78 -5.90 -29.06 11.68
C MET A 78 -5.04 -27.82 11.43
N PHE A 79 -5.09 -27.26 10.22
CA PHE A 79 -4.32 -26.07 9.88
C PHE A 79 -4.74 -24.86 10.71
N VAL A 80 -6.04 -24.58 10.79
CA VAL A 80 -6.57 -23.48 11.60
C VAL A 80 -6.20 -23.67 13.07
N GLY A 81 -6.34 -24.88 13.61
CA GLY A 81 -5.95 -25.19 14.99
C GLY A 81 -4.48 -24.84 15.28
N VAL A 82 -3.57 -25.32 14.44
CA VAL A 82 -2.12 -25.07 14.59
C VAL A 82 -1.77 -23.60 14.39
N VAL A 83 -2.36 -22.92 13.42
CA VAL A 83 -2.11 -21.50 13.17
C VAL A 83 -2.63 -20.64 14.32
N VAL A 84 -3.83 -20.91 14.82
CA VAL A 84 -4.43 -20.19 15.94
C VAL A 84 -3.61 -20.38 17.21
N GLU A 85 -3.19 -21.61 17.51
CA GLU A 85 -2.33 -21.89 18.67
C GLU A 85 -0.99 -21.12 18.58
N ASN A 86 -0.32 -21.17 17.43
CA ASN A 86 0.91 -20.42 17.21
C ASN A 86 0.69 -18.91 17.30
N PHE A 87 -0.43 -18.40 16.78
CA PHE A 87 -0.78 -16.99 16.84
C PHE A 87 -1.02 -16.52 18.27
N HIS A 88 -1.73 -17.31 19.08
CA HIS A 88 -1.93 -17.02 20.50
C HIS A 88 -0.60 -16.96 21.25
N ARG A 89 0.29 -17.93 21.04
CA ARG A 89 1.63 -17.93 21.66
C ARG A 89 2.44 -16.69 21.28
N CYS A 90 2.54 -16.38 19.99
CA CYS A 90 3.26 -15.20 19.52
C CYS A 90 2.65 -13.90 20.06
N ARG A 91 1.32 -13.80 20.11
CA ARG A 91 0.63 -12.62 20.62
C ARG A 91 0.94 -12.38 22.10
N GLU A 92 0.95 -13.43 22.93
CA GLU A 92 1.25 -13.30 24.36
C GLU A 92 2.69 -12.82 24.61
N GLU A 93 3.66 -13.36 23.88
CA GLU A 93 5.06 -12.94 23.94
C GLU A 93 5.22 -11.47 23.50
N GLN A 94 4.62 -11.11 22.35
CA GLN A 94 4.63 -9.74 21.84
C GLN A 94 3.97 -8.76 22.81
N GLU A 95 2.83 -9.10 23.42
CA GLU A 95 2.16 -8.23 24.38
C GLU A 95 3.04 -7.97 25.62
N LYS A 96 3.77 -8.98 26.12
CA LYS A 96 4.71 -8.81 27.25
C LYS A 96 5.86 -7.90 26.88
N GLU A 97 6.53 -8.16 25.76
CA GLU A 97 7.64 -7.34 25.28
C GLU A 97 7.21 -5.90 24.99
N GLU A 98 6.04 -5.72 24.38
CA GLU A 98 5.53 -4.41 24.04
C GLU A 98 5.18 -3.59 25.28
N ARG A 99 4.62 -4.22 26.33
CA ARG A 99 4.37 -3.56 27.62
C ARG A 99 5.67 -3.04 28.24
N VAL A 100 6.72 -3.86 28.27
CA VAL A 100 8.05 -3.47 28.78
C VAL A 100 8.65 -2.33 27.93
N ARG A 101 8.62 -2.46 26.60
CA ARG A 101 9.11 -1.44 25.67
C ARG A 101 8.36 -0.12 25.79
N ARG A 102 7.04 -0.16 25.94
CA ARG A 102 6.19 1.02 26.13
C ARG A 102 6.50 1.70 27.48
N ALA A 103 6.68 0.94 28.56
CA ALA A 103 7.07 1.48 29.85
C ALA A 103 8.45 2.16 29.80
N ALA A 104 9.45 1.51 29.19
CA ALA A 104 10.79 2.08 29.01
C ALA A 104 10.77 3.35 28.14
N LYS A 105 10.03 3.35 27.02
CA LYS A 105 9.85 4.55 26.18
C LYS A 105 9.21 5.69 26.94
N ARG A 106 8.17 5.43 27.75
CA ARG A 106 7.51 6.46 28.58
C ARG A 106 8.46 7.05 29.60
N ALA A 107 9.24 6.22 30.30
CA ALA A 107 10.25 6.68 31.26
C ALA A 107 11.30 7.58 30.60
N LEU A 108 11.85 7.17 29.45
CA LEU A 108 12.82 7.96 28.69
C LEU A 108 12.22 9.28 28.18
N GLN A 109 10.95 9.28 27.73
CA GLN A 109 10.28 10.51 27.30
C GLN A 109 10.05 11.49 28.45
N LEU A 110 9.66 11.00 29.62
CA LEU A 110 9.54 11.81 30.85
C LEU A 110 10.88 12.45 31.21
N GLU A 111 11.98 11.70 31.14
CA GLU A 111 13.32 12.22 31.39
C GLU A 111 13.75 13.27 30.37
N LYS A 112 13.54 13.02 29.07
CA LYS A 112 13.83 14.00 28.00
C LYS A 112 13.01 15.27 28.14
N LYS A 113 11.71 15.17 28.50
CA LYS A 113 10.86 16.34 28.76
C LYS A 113 11.39 17.16 29.94
N ARG A 114 11.82 16.50 31.03
CA ARG A 114 12.45 17.18 32.18
C ARG A 114 13.69 17.97 31.78
N ARG A 115 14.58 17.37 30.97
CA ARG A 115 15.80 18.06 30.50
C ARG A 115 15.47 19.28 29.62
N LYS A 116 14.51 19.15 28.70
CA LYS A 116 14.11 20.25 27.79
C LYS A 116 13.42 21.43 28.49
N MET A 117 12.70 21.20 29.60
CA MET A 117 12.10 22.31 30.35
C MET A 117 13.15 23.24 30.99
N HIS A 118 14.40 22.80 31.10
CA HIS A 118 15.48 23.59 31.70
C HIS A 118 16.20 24.51 30.71
N GLU A 119 15.92 24.39 29.40
CA GLU A 119 16.49 25.27 28.38
C GLU A 119 15.62 26.52 28.20
N PRO A 120 16.19 27.73 28.24
CA PRO A 120 15.43 28.95 27.99
C PRO A 120 14.87 28.97 26.55
N PRO A 121 13.69 29.54 26.33
CA PRO A 121 13.09 29.61 25.00
C PRO A 121 13.94 30.43 24.03
N TYR A 122 14.17 29.90 22.83
CA TYR A 122 15.05 30.48 21.80
C TYR A 122 14.67 31.92 21.38
N TYR A 123 13.41 32.33 21.52
CA TYR A 123 12.90 33.66 21.14
C TYR A 123 13.14 34.75 22.20
N GLN A 124 13.87 34.46 23.29
CA GLN A 124 14.12 35.40 24.39
C GLN A 124 14.83 36.70 23.93
N ASN A 125 15.65 36.63 22.88
CA ASN A 125 16.46 37.76 22.39
C ASN A 125 15.92 38.39 21.10
N TYR A 126 14.62 38.26 20.80
CA TYR A 126 14.04 38.75 19.55
C TYR A 126 13.73 40.25 19.55
N SER A 127 13.93 40.91 18.41
CA SER A 127 13.49 42.30 18.19
C SER A 127 11.96 42.37 18.05
N LYS A 128 11.35 43.49 18.47
CA LYS A 128 9.88 43.71 18.43
C LYS A 128 9.21 43.37 17.08
N PRO A 129 9.72 43.79 15.91
CA PRO A 129 9.09 43.43 14.63
C PRO A 129 9.23 41.93 14.29
N ARG A 130 10.37 41.31 14.64
CA ARG A 130 10.58 39.86 14.46
C ARG A 130 9.67 39.04 15.37
N LEU A 131 9.38 39.53 16.57
CA LEU A 131 8.46 38.90 17.52
C LEU A 131 7.01 38.92 17.02
N LEU A 132 6.57 40.02 16.38
CA LEU A 132 5.24 40.09 15.74
C LEU A 132 5.09 39.05 14.62
N ILE A 133 6.08 38.96 13.72
CA ILE A 133 6.07 37.96 12.64
C ILE A 133 6.09 36.55 13.23
N HIS A 134 6.90 36.31 14.27
CA HIS A 134 6.95 35.04 14.96
C HIS A 134 5.60 34.65 15.58
N ASN A 135 4.89 35.59 16.22
CA ASN A 135 3.57 35.34 16.80
C ASN A 135 2.52 35.01 15.73
N VAL A 136 2.58 35.68 14.58
CA VAL A 136 1.69 35.39 13.44
C VAL A 136 1.97 33.99 12.88
N VAL A 137 3.22 33.67 12.60
CA VAL A 137 3.64 32.37 12.02
C VAL A 137 3.39 31.20 12.97
N THR A 138 3.49 31.42 14.28
CA THR A 138 3.26 30.37 15.29
C THR A 138 1.78 30.26 15.69
N SER A 139 0.91 31.09 15.11
CA SER A 139 -0.52 31.06 15.42
C SER A 139 -1.22 29.87 14.77
N LYS A 140 -2.14 29.24 15.51
CA LYS A 140 -2.97 28.13 14.98
C LYS A 140 -3.80 28.53 13.76
N TYR A 141 -4.18 29.81 13.67
CA TYR A 141 -4.95 30.34 12.54
C TYR A 141 -4.14 30.37 11.25
N PHE A 142 -2.85 30.69 11.34
CA PHE A 142 -1.96 30.65 10.19
C PHE A 142 -1.78 29.22 9.68
N ASP A 143 -1.53 28.26 10.57
CA ASP A 143 -1.43 26.85 10.19
C ASP A 143 -2.74 26.32 9.58
N LEU A 144 -3.89 26.69 10.13
CA LEU A 144 -5.20 26.33 9.58
C LEU A 144 -5.43 26.94 8.20
N ALA A 145 -5.02 28.19 7.98
CA ALA A 145 -5.14 28.86 6.69
C ALA A 145 -4.27 28.16 5.62
N ILE A 146 -3.02 27.81 5.95
CA ILE A 146 -2.14 27.05 5.04
C ILE A 146 -2.71 25.67 4.76
N ALA A 147 -3.25 24.97 5.76
CA ALA A 147 -3.90 23.67 5.57
C ALA A 147 -5.11 23.76 4.63
N ALA A 148 -5.93 24.80 4.76
CA ALA A 148 -7.05 25.06 3.86
C ALA A 148 -6.59 25.30 2.41
N VAL A 149 -5.50 26.06 2.22
CA VAL A 149 -4.90 26.30 0.91
C VAL A 149 -4.35 25.02 0.29
N ILE A 150 -3.72 24.15 1.09
CA ILE A 150 -3.27 22.81 0.63
C ILE A 150 -4.47 21.97 0.20
N GLY A 151 -5.53 21.92 1.01
CA GLY A 151 -6.75 21.18 0.69
C GLY A 151 -7.38 21.65 -0.62
N LEU A 152 -7.48 22.97 -0.82
CA LEU A 152 -7.99 23.54 -2.06
C LEU A 152 -7.12 23.19 -3.27
N ASN A 153 -5.79 23.21 -3.11
CA ASN A 153 -4.86 22.82 -4.17
C ASN A 153 -5.04 21.34 -4.58
N VAL A 154 -5.24 20.44 -3.61
CA VAL A 154 -5.52 19.01 -3.89
C VAL A 154 -6.83 18.86 -4.67
N VAL A 155 -7.88 19.60 -4.30
CA VAL A 155 -9.13 19.63 -5.07
C VAL A 155 -8.89 20.12 -6.50
N THR A 156 -8.07 21.17 -6.69
CA THR A 156 -7.75 21.64 -8.04
C THR A 156 -6.99 20.63 -8.89
N MET A 157 -6.15 19.79 -8.29
CA MET A 157 -5.51 18.68 -9.01
C MET A 157 -6.49 17.57 -9.35
N ALA A 158 -7.44 17.27 -8.45
CA ALA A 158 -8.47 16.26 -8.69
C ALA A 158 -9.47 16.67 -9.79
N MET A 159 -9.58 17.97 -10.10
CA MET A 159 -10.42 18.48 -11.18
C MET A 159 -9.78 18.34 -12.58
N GLU A 160 -8.52 17.90 -12.69
CA GLU A 160 -7.88 17.65 -13.98
C GLU A 160 -8.48 16.39 -14.64
N PHE A 161 -9.12 16.53 -15.81
CA PHE A 161 -9.66 15.41 -16.59
C PHE A 161 -9.22 15.45 -18.05
N TYR A 162 -9.29 14.29 -18.72
CA TYR A 162 -8.88 14.14 -20.10
C TYR A 162 -9.81 14.92 -21.06
N MET A 163 -9.22 15.68 -22.00
CA MET A 163 -9.93 16.58 -22.94
C MET A 163 -10.66 17.76 -22.30
N MET A 164 -9.94 18.53 -21.48
CA MET A 164 -10.49 19.69 -20.77
C MET A 164 -10.63 20.95 -21.67
N PRO A 165 -11.72 21.73 -21.56
CA PRO A 165 -11.87 22.97 -22.32
C PRO A 165 -10.79 24.00 -21.95
N LYS A 166 -10.33 24.76 -22.95
CA LYS A 166 -9.22 25.73 -22.81
C LYS A 166 -9.44 26.74 -21.67
N ALA A 167 -10.66 27.22 -21.47
CA ALA A 167 -10.99 28.15 -20.39
C ALA A 167 -10.70 27.55 -18.99
N LEU A 168 -11.05 26.28 -18.77
CA LEU A 168 -10.80 25.60 -17.49
C LEU A 168 -9.30 25.30 -17.30
N THR A 169 -8.57 24.97 -18.37
CA THR A 169 -7.10 24.78 -18.30
C THR A 169 -6.38 26.06 -17.86
N TYR A 170 -6.81 27.21 -18.38
CA TYR A 170 -6.24 28.51 -18.02
C TYR A 170 -6.57 28.89 -16.57
N ALA A 171 -7.82 28.65 -16.13
CA ALA A 171 -8.22 28.88 -14.74
C ALA A 171 -7.42 28.01 -13.76
N LEU A 172 -7.27 26.71 -14.02
CA LEU A 172 -6.45 25.82 -13.18
C LEU A 172 -4.97 26.23 -13.18
N LYS A 173 -4.46 26.77 -14.29
CA LYS A 173 -3.09 27.31 -14.35
C LYS A 173 -2.93 28.53 -13.42
N ILE A 174 -3.87 29.47 -13.43
CA ILE A 174 -3.87 30.63 -12.51
C ILE A 174 -3.91 30.17 -11.04
N PHE A 175 -4.78 29.21 -10.71
CA PHE A 175 -4.84 28.67 -9.35
C PHE A 175 -3.51 28.03 -8.92
N ASN A 176 -2.85 27.30 -9.81
CA ASN A 176 -1.54 26.71 -9.55
C ASN A 176 -0.45 27.77 -9.24
N TYR A 177 -0.43 28.90 -9.96
CA TYR A 177 0.47 30.02 -9.66
C TYR A 177 0.13 30.66 -8.32
N PHE A 178 -1.15 30.93 -8.05
CA PHE A 178 -1.62 31.51 -6.80
C PHE A 178 -1.19 30.66 -5.60
N PHE A 179 -1.42 29.34 -5.64
CA PHE A 179 -0.99 28.44 -4.58
C PHE A 179 0.52 28.47 -4.38
N THR A 180 1.29 28.42 -5.47
CA THR A 180 2.76 28.49 -5.38
C THR A 180 3.24 29.79 -4.74
N ALA A 181 2.63 30.93 -5.05
CA ALA A 181 2.94 32.21 -4.44
C ALA A 181 2.65 32.24 -2.93
N VAL A 182 1.53 31.65 -2.49
CA VAL A 182 1.19 31.53 -1.06
C VAL A 182 2.23 30.70 -0.31
N PHE A 183 2.71 29.60 -0.89
CA PHE A 183 3.75 28.77 -0.25
C PHE A 183 5.12 29.46 -0.20
N ILE A 184 5.48 30.22 -1.24
CA ILE A 184 6.70 31.05 -1.21
C ILE A 184 6.61 32.06 -0.07
N LEU A 185 5.47 32.73 0.06
CA LEU A 185 5.24 33.71 1.13
C LEU A 185 5.28 33.06 2.52
N GLU A 186 4.68 31.90 2.69
CA GLU A 186 4.74 31.11 3.93
C GLU A 186 6.20 30.78 4.31
N SER A 187 6.96 30.19 3.39
CA SER A 187 8.36 29.84 3.59
C SER A 187 9.21 31.07 3.92
N LEU A 188 8.98 32.21 3.26
CA LEU A 188 9.69 33.46 3.53
C LEU A 188 9.36 34.02 4.93
N MET A 189 8.07 34.02 5.31
CA MET A 189 7.65 34.45 6.65
C MET A 189 8.26 33.55 7.73
N LYS A 190 8.29 32.23 7.53
CA LYS A 190 8.94 31.27 8.45
C LYS A 190 10.45 31.48 8.54
N LEU A 191 11.12 31.77 7.43
CA LEU A 191 12.54 32.07 7.39
C LEU A 191 12.87 33.34 8.20
N LEU A 192 12.08 34.40 8.06
CA LEU A 192 12.25 35.66 8.81
C LEU A 192 11.93 35.48 10.30
N ALA A 193 10.91 34.69 10.64
CA ALA A 193 10.52 34.43 12.03
C ALA A 193 11.58 33.62 12.79
N LEU A 194 12.04 32.51 12.23
CA LEU A 194 12.93 31.55 12.92
C LEU A 194 14.42 31.87 12.73
N GLY A 195 14.77 32.54 11.62
CA GLY A 195 16.14 32.73 11.17
C GLY A 195 16.69 31.49 10.43
N ILE A 196 17.68 31.70 9.57
CA ILE A 196 18.22 30.68 8.63
C ILE A 196 18.64 29.39 9.35
N GLN A 197 19.36 29.50 10.47
CA GLN A 197 19.93 28.34 11.17
C GLN A 197 18.87 27.45 11.81
N LEU A 198 17.86 28.04 12.47
CA LEU A 198 16.80 27.25 13.11
C LEU A 198 15.80 26.73 12.06
N TYR A 199 15.52 27.52 11.03
CA TYR A 199 14.66 27.13 9.93
C TYR A 199 15.19 25.88 9.20
N LEU A 200 16.48 25.84 8.88
CA LEU A 200 17.11 24.70 8.23
C LEU A 200 17.36 23.51 9.16
N LYS A 201 17.26 23.65 10.49
CA LYS A 201 17.43 22.52 11.42
C LYS A 201 16.17 21.66 11.53
N ASP A 202 14.99 22.25 11.27
CA ASP A 202 13.71 21.55 11.33
C ASP A 202 13.43 20.81 10.01
N LYS A 203 13.23 19.49 10.10
CA LYS A 203 12.97 18.62 8.94
C LYS A 203 11.70 19.00 8.19
N TRP A 204 10.68 19.50 8.90
CA TRP A 204 9.42 19.92 8.27
C TRP A 204 9.58 21.18 7.43
N ASN A 205 10.40 22.12 7.91
CA ASN A 205 10.73 23.33 7.15
C ASN A 205 11.65 23.02 5.97
N GLN A 206 12.60 22.08 6.11
CA GLN A 206 13.40 21.59 4.98
C GLN A 206 12.52 21.01 3.87
N LEU A 207 11.51 20.21 4.24
CA LEU A 207 10.53 19.66 3.30
C LEU A 207 9.73 20.78 2.62
N ASP A 208 9.29 21.79 3.36
CA ASP A 208 8.55 22.92 2.78
C ASP A 208 9.37 23.69 1.73
N ILE A 209 10.63 24.02 2.04
CA ILE A 209 11.56 24.65 1.08
C ILE A 209 11.73 23.78 -0.16
N GLY A 210 11.93 22.47 0.01
CA GLY A 210 12.09 21.53 -1.09
C GLY A 210 10.88 21.54 -2.03
N ILE A 211 9.67 21.62 -1.48
CA ILE A 211 8.44 21.64 -2.28
C ILE A 211 8.24 23.01 -2.96
N VAL A 212 8.63 24.11 -2.32
CA VAL A 212 8.64 25.44 -2.95
C VAL A 212 9.61 25.46 -4.15
N ILE A 213 10.83 24.97 -3.98
CA ILE A 213 11.82 24.86 -5.06
C ILE A 213 11.29 23.99 -6.20
N LEU A 214 10.78 22.79 -5.88
CA LEU A 214 10.22 21.89 -6.90
C LEU A 214 9.03 22.52 -7.64
N SER A 215 8.21 23.31 -6.94
CA SER A 215 7.09 24.03 -7.56
C SER A 215 7.54 25.14 -8.50
N ILE A 216 8.60 25.88 -8.15
CA ILE A 216 9.22 26.89 -9.02
C ILE A 216 9.84 26.20 -10.25
N VAL A 217 10.60 25.12 -10.05
CA VAL A 217 11.19 24.34 -11.13
C VAL A 217 10.11 23.80 -12.06
N GLY A 218 9.00 23.28 -11.52
CA GLY A 218 7.86 22.81 -12.31
C GLY A 218 7.26 23.90 -13.19
N ILE A 219 7.06 25.10 -12.65
CA ILE A 219 6.57 26.26 -13.42
C ILE A 219 7.57 26.65 -14.51
N VAL A 220 8.85 26.76 -14.16
CA VAL A 220 9.91 27.15 -15.09
C VAL A 220 10.05 26.11 -16.21
N LEU A 221 9.94 24.82 -15.91
CA LEU A 221 9.95 23.74 -16.91
C LEU A 221 8.70 23.76 -17.81
N GLU A 222 7.52 24.01 -17.25
CA GLU A 222 6.27 24.16 -18.02
C GLU A 222 6.34 25.37 -18.98
N GLU A 223 7.08 26.41 -18.59
CA GLU A 223 7.31 27.60 -19.42
C GLU A 223 8.47 27.42 -20.42
N LEU A 224 9.43 26.55 -20.10
CA LEU A 224 10.55 26.15 -20.96
C LEU A 224 10.20 25.00 -21.91
N GLU A 225 8.94 24.54 -21.99
CA GLU A 225 8.52 23.58 -22.99
C GLU A 225 8.63 24.15 -24.41
N SER A 226 9.82 23.94 -24.98
CA SER A 226 9.97 23.54 -26.37
C SER A 226 11.16 22.65 -26.70
N LYS A 227 12.02 22.11 -25.78
CA LYS A 227 13.08 21.18 -26.29
C LYS A 227 13.88 20.17 -25.44
N ILE A 228 13.94 20.14 -24.10
CA ILE A 228 15.08 19.43 -23.47
C ILE A 228 14.76 18.33 -22.43
N ILE A 229 13.62 18.32 -21.72
CA ILE A 229 13.40 17.32 -20.66
C ILE A 229 11.95 16.78 -20.64
N PRO A 230 11.72 15.47 -20.88
CA PRO A 230 10.39 14.87 -20.82
C PRO A 230 10.03 14.46 -19.38
N ILE A 231 10.02 15.43 -18.45
CA ILE A 231 9.44 15.18 -17.13
C ILE A 231 7.96 15.51 -17.20
N ASN A 232 7.12 14.53 -16.95
CA ASN A 232 5.67 14.72 -16.95
C ASN A 232 5.30 15.72 -15.83
N PRO A 233 4.73 16.91 -16.16
CA PRO A 233 4.43 17.95 -15.18
C PRO A 233 3.45 17.50 -14.10
N THR A 234 2.68 16.44 -14.36
CA THR A 234 1.77 15.79 -13.38
C THR A 234 2.51 15.23 -12.17
N ILE A 235 3.72 14.69 -12.33
CA ILE A 235 4.50 14.11 -11.22
C ILE A 235 4.91 15.22 -10.24
N ILE A 236 5.30 16.38 -10.75
CA ILE A 236 5.67 17.55 -9.94
C ILE A 236 4.47 18.08 -9.14
N ARG A 237 3.26 18.00 -9.72
CA ARG A 237 2.01 18.34 -9.04
C ARG A 237 1.68 17.35 -7.92
N VAL A 238 1.78 16.04 -8.16
CA VAL A 238 1.53 14.99 -7.15
C VAL A 238 2.46 15.10 -5.94
N MET A 239 3.72 15.51 -6.12
CA MET A 239 4.66 15.71 -5.01
C MET A 239 4.18 16.77 -3.99
N ARG A 240 3.29 17.69 -4.38
CA ARG A 240 2.70 18.68 -3.45
C ARG A 240 1.69 18.05 -2.49
N VAL A 241 1.16 16.85 -2.79
CA VAL A 241 0.25 16.08 -1.92
C VAL A 241 0.99 15.55 -0.68
N LEU A 242 2.32 15.37 -0.77
CA LEU A 242 3.16 14.99 0.38
C LEU A 242 3.09 16.00 1.54
N ARG A 243 2.60 17.22 1.28
CA ARG A 243 2.36 18.24 2.33
C ARG A 243 1.31 17.83 3.34
N ILE A 244 0.39 16.94 2.99
CA ILE A 244 -0.63 16.40 3.91
C ILE A 244 0.03 15.57 5.02
N ALA A 245 1.23 15.04 4.80
CA ALA A 245 1.95 14.26 5.80
C ALA A 245 2.57 15.12 6.93
N ARG A 246 2.57 16.45 6.80
CA ARG A 246 3.01 17.40 7.84
C ARG A 246 1.99 17.51 8.96
#